data_AF-A0A7Y7SUV4-F1
#
_entry.id   AF-A0A7Y7SUV4-F1
#
_cell.length_a   1.000
_cell.length_b   1.000
_cell.length_c   1.000
_cell.angle_alpha   90.00
_cell.angle_beta   90.00
_cell.angle_gamma   90.00
#
_symmetry.space_group_name_H-M   'P 1'
#
loop_
_entity.id
_entity.type
_entity.pdbx_description
1 polymer ?
#
loop_
_entity_poly.entity_id
_entity_poly.type
_entity_poly.pdbx_seq_one_letter_code
_entity_poly.pdbx_strand_id
1 'polypeptide(L)'
;LFSERIRNVVLDGLSVHALADARPAATHLLYTGPIRLKPVHACAGRGQEVIRSLDEFDAILARPDAAQLFSDGVVLEQDLRDVVTHSVGQSFIGDHVISYCGDQYLTRDG
;
A
#
# COMPACT_ATOMS: atom_id res chain seq x y z
N LEU A 1 12.93 19.40 4.10
CA LEU A 1 12.63 18.17 4.87
C LEU A 1 12.67 16.93 3.95
N PHE A 2 12.73 15.71 4.50
CA PHE A 2 12.76 14.46 3.70
C PHE A 2 11.57 14.36 2.72
N SER A 3 10.36 14.63 3.22
CA SER A 3 9.11 14.61 2.44
C SER A 3 9.11 15.52 1.21
N GLU A 4 9.70 16.71 1.31
CA GLU A 4 9.82 17.65 0.18
C GLU A 4 10.78 17.13 -0.88
N ARG A 5 11.86 16.44 -0.48
CA ARG A 5 12.88 15.91 -1.39
C ARG A 5 12.38 14.72 -2.19
N ILE A 6 11.50 13.90 -1.60
CA ILE A 6 11.00 12.68 -2.24
C ILE A 6 9.68 12.86 -2.98
N ARG A 7 9.07 14.05 -2.92
CA ARG A 7 7.72 14.31 -3.47
C ARG A 7 7.55 13.85 -4.92
N ASN A 8 8.56 14.06 -5.75
CA ASN A 8 8.48 13.74 -7.19
C ASN A 8 8.80 12.27 -7.51
N VAL A 9 9.15 11.45 -6.50
CA VAL A 9 9.54 10.04 -6.65
C VAL A 9 8.69 9.09 -5.80
N VAL A 10 7.68 9.61 -5.11
CA VAL A 10 6.66 8.80 -4.42
C VAL A 10 5.34 8.87 -5.15
N LEU A 11 4.52 7.84 -4.98
CA LEU A 11 3.17 7.80 -5.52
C LEU A 11 2.23 8.66 -4.69
N ASP A 12 1.17 9.14 -5.33
CA ASP A 12 0.02 9.65 -4.61
C ASP A 12 -0.59 8.53 -3.76
N GLY A 13 -0.80 8.83 -2.48
CA GLY A 13 -1.38 7.90 -1.53
C GLY A 13 -1.79 8.58 -0.24
N LEU A 14 -2.71 7.93 0.46
CA LEU A 14 -3.32 8.41 1.69
C LEU A 14 -3.39 7.25 2.69
N SER A 15 -3.02 7.54 3.95
CA SER A 15 -3.36 6.66 5.07
C SER A 15 -4.75 7.01 5.58
N VAL A 16 -5.61 6.00 5.70
CA VAL A 16 -7.00 6.15 6.16
C VAL A 16 -7.19 5.32 7.42
N HIS A 17 -7.67 5.97 8.48
CA HIS A 17 -7.90 5.36 9.80
C HIS A 17 -9.37 5.37 10.24
N ALA A 18 -10.28 5.79 9.36
CA ALA A 18 -11.71 5.82 9.63
C ALA A 18 -12.50 5.46 8.38
N LEU A 19 -13.56 4.65 8.56
CA LEU A 19 -14.43 4.24 7.46
C LEU A 19 -15.10 5.42 6.76
N ALA A 20 -15.43 6.48 7.51
CA ALA A 20 -16.04 7.70 6.97
C ALA A 20 -15.12 8.46 5.99
N ASP A 21 -13.81 8.39 6.20
CA ASP A 21 -12.81 9.09 5.38
C ASP A 21 -12.38 8.25 4.16
N ALA A 22 -12.71 6.96 4.16
CA ALA A 22 -12.31 6.01 3.14
C ALA A 22 -12.81 6.38 1.74
N ARG A 23 -14.10 6.68 1.62
CA ARG A 23 -14.73 6.95 0.32
C ARG A 23 -14.26 8.28 -0.30
N PRO A 24 -14.16 9.40 0.44
CA PRO A 24 -13.54 10.62 -0.07
C PRO A 24 -12.09 10.41 -0.52
N ALA A 25 -11.29 9.68 0.27
CA ALA A 25 -9.90 9.38 -0.07
C ALA A 25 -9.78 8.55 -1.37
N ALA A 26 -10.57 7.49 -1.49
CA ALA A 26 -10.62 6.67 -2.70
C ALA A 26 -11.11 7.47 -3.92
N THR A 27 -12.12 8.33 -3.75
CA THR A 27 -12.62 9.20 -4.83
C THR A 27 -11.53 10.11 -5.37
N HIS A 28 -10.73 10.70 -4.48
CA HIS A 28 -9.62 11.57 -4.88
C HIS A 28 -8.56 10.81 -5.67
N LEU A 29 -8.14 9.63 -5.18
CA LEU A 29 -7.06 8.86 -5.81
C LEU A 29 -7.50 8.15 -7.09
N LEU A 30 -8.75 7.66 -7.17
CA LEU A 30 -9.27 6.97 -8.36
C LEU A 30 -9.40 7.88 -9.59
N TYR A 31 -9.36 9.20 -9.39
CA TYR A 31 -9.39 10.16 -10.50
C TYR A 31 -8.14 10.04 -11.40
N THR A 32 -6.99 9.66 -10.84
CA THR A 32 -5.72 9.56 -11.58
C THR A 32 -5.37 8.14 -12.02
N GLY A 33 -6.09 7.13 -11.53
CA GLY A 33 -5.91 5.74 -11.94
C GLY A 33 -6.42 4.73 -10.92
N PRO A 34 -6.29 3.42 -11.21
CA PRO A 34 -6.56 2.37 -10.23
C PRO A 34 -5.69 2.54 -8.99
N ILE A 35 -6.24 2.18 -7.84
CA ILE A 35 -5.56 2.28 -6.55
C ILE A 35 -5.37 0.90 -5.94
N ARG A 36 -4.46 0.81 -4.99
CA ARG A 36 -4.19 -0.38 -4.19
C ARG A 36 -4.49 -0.09 -2.74
N LEU A 37 -5.30 -0.93 -2.12
CA LEU A 37 -5.52 -0.96 -0.68
C LEU A 37 -4.50 -1.87 -0.03
N LYS A 38 -3.85 -1.39 1.03
CA LYS A 38 -2.90 -2.16 1.84
C LYS A 38 -3.29 -2.08 3.32
N PRO A 39 -3.70 -3.19 3.96
CA PRO A 39 -3.88 -3.22 5.40
C PRO A 39 -2.54 -2.99 6.11
N VAL A 40 -2.50 -2.14 7.14
CA VAL A 40 -1.23 -1.82 7.83
C VAL A 40 -0.63 -3.00 8.58
N HIS A 41 -1.45 -3.98 8.97
CA HIS A 41 -1.02 -5.19 9.67
C HIS A 41 -0.60 -6.32 8.73
N ALA A 42 -0.72 -6.13 7.41
CA ALA A 42 -0.36 -7.16 6.46
C ALA A 42 1.15 -7.21 6.20
N CYS A 43 1.73 -8.42 6.30
CA CYS A 43 3.11 -8.68 5.93
C CYS A 43 3.19 -9.35 4.54
N ALA A 44 4.31 -9.12 3.84
CA ALA A 44 4.67 -9.80 2.59
C ALA A 44 3.64 -9.67 1.45
N GLY A 45 2.95 -8.53 1.34
CA GLY A 45 2.02 -8.28 0.24
C GLY A 45 0.64 -8.94 0.38
N ARG A 46 0.39 -9.65 1.49
CA ARG A 46 -0.90 -10.31 1.73
C ARG A 46 -2.02 -9.29 1.96
N GLY A 47 -3.25 -9.67 1.63
CA GLY A 47 -4.44 -8.83 1.88
C GLY A 47 -4.46 -7.51 1.11
N GLN A 48 -3.60 -7.33 0.10
CA GLN A 48 -3.65 -6.16 -0.77
C GLN A 48 -4.63 -6.38 -1.91
N GLU A 49 -5.39 -5.35 -2.24
CA GLU A 49 -6.42 -5.42 -3.28
C GLU A 49 -6.29 -4.24 -4.24
N VAL A 50 -6.42 -4.51 -5.54
CA VAL A 50 -6.44 -3.47 -6.58
C VAL A 50 -7.89 -3.10 -6.86
N ILE A 51 -8.18 -1.81 -6.75
CA ILE A 51 -9.50 -1.20 -6.91
C ILE A 51 -9.46 -0.28 -8.14
N ARG A 52 -10.37 -0.50 -9.08
CA ARG A 52 -10.42 0.20 -10.37
C ARG A 52 -11.57 1.20 -10.46
N SER A 53 -12.52 1.15 -9.53
CA SER A 53 -13.71 2.00 -9.56
C SER A 53 -14.25 2.26 -8.16
N LEU A 54 -15.11 3.27 -8.04
CA LEU A 54 -15.83 3.54 -6.81
C LEU A 54 -16.82 2.43 -6.47
N ASP A 55 -17.40 1.75 -7.46
CA ASP A 55 -18.29 0.62 -7.21
C ASP A 55 -17.54 -0.57 -6.59
N GLU A 56 -16.32 -0.86 -7.07
CA GLU A 56 -15.43 -1.84 -6.45
C GLU A 56 -15.04 -1.43 -5.02
N PHE A 57 -14.81 -0.13 -4.79
CA PHE A 57 -14.51 0.38 -3.45
C PHE A 57 -15.70 0.28 -2.51
N ASP A 58 -16.89 0.67 -2.97
CA ASP A 58 -18.14 0.60 -2.20
C ASP A 58 -18.46 -0.85 -1.81
N ALA A 59 -18.12 -1.83 -2.66
CA ALA A 59 -18.20 -3.25 -2.33
C ALA A 59 -17.23 -3.67 -1.20
N ILE A 60 -16.06 -3.03 -1.08
CA ILE A 60 -15.14 -3.23 0.06
C ILE A 60 -15.75 -2.62 1.33
N LEU A 61 -16.29 -1.41 1.24
CA LEU A 61 -16.91 -0.72 2.38
C LEU A 61 -18.13 -1.47 2.93
N ALA A 62 -18.83 -2.23 2.08
CA ALA A 62 -19.98 -3.04 2.47
C ALA A 62 -19.61 -4.37 3.17
N ARG A 63 -18.32 -4.73 3.25
CA ARG A 63 -17.90 -5.97 3.91
C ARG A 63 -18.10 -5.88 5.43
N PRO A 64 -18.46 -6.99 6.10
CA PRO A 64 -18.71 -6.99 7.55
C PRO A 64 -17.51 -6.52 8.39
N ASP A 65 -16.28 -6.74 7.90
CA ASP A 65 -15.02 -6.41 8.55
C ASP A 65 -14.47 -5.03 8.17
N ALA A 66 -15.12 -4.30 7.24
CA ALA A 66 -14.61 -3.02 6.73
C ALA A 66 -14.40 -1.99 7.84
N ALA A 67 -15.34 -1.88 8.79
CA ALA A 67 -15.20 -0.94 9.91
C ALA A 67 -13.93 -1.20 10.74
N GLN A 68 -13.63 -2.48 11.01
CA GLN A 68 -12.42 -2.87 11.72
C GLN A 68 -11.18 -2.61 10.88
N LEU A 69 -11.19 -3.03 9.60
CA LEU A 69 -10.08 -2.83 8.67
C LEU A 69 -9.63 -1.36 8.59
N PHE A 70 -10.59 -0.44 8.44
CA PHE A 70 -10.27 0.99 8.38
C PHE A 70 -9.90 1.57 9.75
N SER A 71 -10.44 1.04 10.86
CA SER A 71 -10.03 1.46 12.20
C SER A 71 -8.59 1.04 12.52
N ASP A 72 -8.17 -0.14 12.07
CA ASP A 72 -6.79 -0.62 12.19
C ASP A 72 -5.82 0.21 11.34
N GLY A 73 -6.33 0.66 10.19
CA GLY A 73 -5.64 1.55 9.27
C GLY A 73 -5.34 0.86 7.95
N VAL A 74 -5.50 1.62 6.87
CA VAL A 74 -5.12 1.20 5.53
C VAL A 74 -4.34 2.28 4.81
N VAL A 75 -3.48 1.88 3.90
CA VAL A 75 -2.91 2.78 2.89
C VAL A 75 -3.66 2.56 1.59
N LEU A 76 -4.15 3.65 1.01
CA LEU A 76 -4.61 3.72 -0.38
C LEU A 76 -3.53 4.41 -1.19
N GLU A 77 -3.01 3.78 -2.23
CA GLU A 77 -1.96 4.34 -3.09
C GLU A 77 -2.24 4.04 -4.57
N GLN A 78 -1.64 4.78 -5.49
CA GLN A 78 -1.72 4.43 -6.92
C GLN A 78 -1.21 3.01 -7.20
N ASP A 79 -1.95 2.25 -8.00
CA ASP A 79 -1.54 0.93 -8.44
C ASP A 79 -0.50 1.03 -9.56
N LEU A 80 0.71 0.55 -9.30
CA LEU A 80 1.73 0.41 -10.33
C LEU A 80 1.63 -0.96 -11.00
N ARG A 81 1.74 -0.96 -12.34
CA ARG A 81 1.77 -2.16 -13.18
C ARG A 81 3.18 -2.37 -13.73
N ASP A 82 3.51 -3.62 -14.01
CA ASP A 82 4.78 -4.03 -14.63
C ASP A 82 6.02 -3.49 -13.89
N VAL A 83 5.97 -3.54 -12.56
CA VAL A 83 7.05 -3.06 -11.69
C VAL A 83 8.07 -4.13 -11.37
N VAL A 84 9.34 -3.70 -11.30
CA VAL A 84 10.38 -4.41 -10.57
C VAL A 84 10.48 -3.76 -9.19
N THR A 85 10.19 -4.52 -8.14
CA THR A 85 10.35 -4.05 -6.77
C THR A 85 11.76 -4.40 -6.31
N HIS A 86 12.55 -3.41 -5.91
CA HIS A 86 13.87 -3.66 -5.34
C HIS A 86 13.80 -3.67 -3.80
N SER A 87 14.45 -4.66 -3.19
CA SER A 87 14.72 -4.71 -1.77
C SER A 87 16.12 -4.17 -1.52
N VAL A 88 16.21 -3.05 -0.82
CA VAL A 88 17.47 -2.39 -0.47
C VAL A 88 17.53 -2.22 1.03
N GLY A 89 18.60 -2.69 1.66
CA GLY A 89 18.72 -2.64 3.10
C GLY A 89 20.09 -3.02 3.62
N GLN A 90 20.17 -3.14 4.94
CA GLN A 90 21.38 -3.53 5.63
C GLN A 90 21.08 -4.59 6.69
N SER A 91 22.00 -5.53 6.87
CA SER A 91 21.99 -6.52 7.94
C SER A 91 23.20 -6.33 8.84
N PHE A 92 22.98 -6.45 10.15
CA PHE A 92 23.99 -6.25 11.19
C PHE A 92 24.28 -7.61 11.83
N ILE A 93 25.53 -8.08 11.71
CA ILE A 93 25.97 -9.38 12.25
C ILE A 93 27.29 -9.16 13.01
N GLY A 94 27.21 -9.15 14.35
CA GLY A 94 28.33 -8.73 15.18
C GLY A 94 28.77 -7.31 14.79
N ASP A 95 30.06 -7.14 14.51
CA ASP A 95 30.65 -5.84 14.11
C ASP A 95 30.57 -5.58 12.59
N HIS A 96 29.92 -6.47 11.82
CA HIS A 96 29.80 -6.34 10.38
C HIS A 96 28.45 -5.73 9.96
N VAL A 97 28.53 -4.81 9.00
CA VAL A 97 27.37 -4.25 8.28
C VAL A 97 27.42 -4.75 6.85
N ILE A 98 26.38 -5.48 6.43
CA ILE A 98 26.25 -6.00 5.08
C ILE A 98 25.12 -5.22 4.39
N SER A 99 25.43 -4.54 3.29
CA SER A 99 24.45 -3.84 2.47
C SER A 99 24.03 -4.70 1.29
N TYR A 100 22.74 -4.69 0.94
CA TYR A 100 22.21 -5.46 -0.19
C TYR A 100 21.27 -4.62 -1.04
N CYS A 101 21.19 -4.99 -2.32
CA CYS A 101 20.22 -4.50 -3.29
C CYS A 101 19.87 -5.69 -4.19
N GLY A 102 18.61 -6.08 -4.24
CA GLY A 102 18.16 -7.20 -5.06
C GLY A 102 16.69 -7.05 -5.44
N ASP A 103 16.23 -7.90 -6.35
CA ASP A 103 14.85 -7.90 -6.82
C ASP A 103 13.95 -8.71 -5.90
N GLN A 104 12.78 -8.18 -5.59
CA GLN A 104 11.75 -8.83 -4.79
C GLN A 104 10.77 -9.56 -5.71
N TYR A 105 10.49 -10.81 -5.37
CA TYR A 105 9.51 -11.65 -6.05
C TYR A 105 8.41 -12.07 -5.07
N LEU A 106 7.17 -12.12 -5.55
CA LEU A 106 6.07 -12.68 -4.77
C LEU A 106 6.14 -14.21 -4.84
N THR A 107 6.36 -14.87 -3.71
CA THR A 107 6.30 -16.32 -3.60
C THR A 107 4.85 -16.76 -3.33
N ARG A 108 4.46 -17.92 -3.85
CA ARG A 108 3.21 -18.58 -3.46
C ARG A 108 3.52 -19.55 -2.34
N ASP A 109 2.69 -19.54 -1.30
CA ASP A 109 2.71 -20.61 -0.30
C ASP A 109 2.29 -21.91 -0.99
N GLY A 110 2.98 -23.01 -0.66
CA GLY A 110 2.69 -24.36 -1.17
C GLY A 110 1.76 -25.15 -0.27
#